data_AF-A0A350IC48-F1
#
_entry.id   AF-A0A350IC48-F1
#
_cell.length_a   1.000
_cell.length_b   1.000
_cell.length_c   1.000
_cell.angle_alpha   90.00
_cell.angle_beta   90.00
_cell.angle_gamma   90.00
#
_symmetry.space_group_name_H-M   'P 1'
#
loop_
_entity.id
_entity.type
_entity.pdbx_description
1 polymer ?
#
loop_
_entity_poly.entity_id
_entity_poly.type
_entity_poly.pdbx_seq_one_letter_code
_entity_poly.pdbx_strand_id
1 'polypeptide(L)' 'MTQYTDAVEYQRRKMAVESWAGQIEYILGQKGYIEKAYNSGLVTREFRDGTFVIVSEEKTLSQLLLEAPNTI' A
#
# COMPACT_ATOMS: atom_id res chain seq x y z
N MET A 1 15.50 27.51 12.70
CA MET A 1 14.56 26.94 11.71
C MET A 1 14.92 25.47 11.48
N THR A 2 14.81 24.63 12.51
CA THR A 2 15.61 23.38 12.58
C THR A 2 14.87 22.19 13.23
N GLN A 3 13.58 22.32 13.55
CA GLN A 3 12.76 21.20 14.07
C GLN A 3 11.39 21.16 13.40
N TYR A 4 10.80 22.33 13.17
CA TYR A 4 9.53 22.44 12.45
C TYR A 4 9.66 22.01 10.97
N THR A 5 10.79 22.27 10.33
CA THR A 5 11.04 21.86 8.94
C THR A 5 11.08 20.33 8.82
N ASP A 6 11.83 19.66 9.70
CA ASP A 6 11.94 18.20 9.72
C ASP A 6 10.60 17.52 10.02
N ALA A 7 9.82 18.08 10.96
CA ALA A 7 8.48 17.59 11.25
C ALA A 7 7.54 17.73 10.05
N VAL A 8 7.63 18.83 9.30
CA VAL A 8 6.82 19.06 8.09
C VAL A 8 7.26 18.12 6.96
N GLU A 9 8.56 17.92 6.76
CA GLU A 9 9.08 16.99 5.76
C GLU A 9 8.68 15.54 6.06
N TYR A 10 8.74 15.14 7.34
CA TYR A 10 8.26 13.83 7.77
C TYR A 10 6.76 13.64 7.47
N GLN A 11 5.91 14.64 7.77
CA GLN A 11 4.48 14.54 7.46
C GLN A 11 4.22 14.47 5.95
N ARG A 12 4.95 15.26 5.15
CA ARG A 12 4.85 15.20 3.68
C ARG A 12 5.23 13.82 3.15
N ARG A 13 6.33 13.25 3.64
CA ARG A 13 6.77 11.90 3.28
C ARG A 13 5.77 10.85 3.70
N LYS A 14 5.22 10.95 4.92
CA LYS A 14 4.18 10.05 5.41
C LYS A 14 2.97 10.05 4.47
N MET A 15 2.46 11.24 4.10
CA MET A 15 1.32 11.35 3.19
C MET A 15 1.62 10.77 1.80
N ALA A 16 2.82 11.01 1.27
CA ALA A 16 3.25 10.44 -0.01
C ALA A 16 3.31 8.91 0.03
N VAL A 17 3.84 8.34 1.11
CA VAL A 17 3.91 6.89 1.31
C VAL A 17 2.53 6.27 1.50
N GLU A 18 1.62 6.89 2.25
CA GLU A 18 0.23 6.43 2.36
C GLU A 18 -0.48 6.43 1.00
N SER A 19 -0.27 7.48 0.20
CA SER A 19 -0.83 7.54 -1.15
C SER A 19 -0.24 6.49 -2.09
N TRP A 20 1.07 6.21 -1.98
CA TRP A 20 1.74 5.17 -2.77
C TRP A 20 1.31 3.76 -2.36
N ALA A 21 1.18 3.50 -1.05
CA ALA A 21 0.79 2.22 -0.47
C ALA A 21 -0.60 1.77 -0.96
N GLY A 22 -1.53 2.72 -1.12
CA GLY A 22 -2.87 2.45 -1.64
C GLY A 22 -2.94 2.19 -3.16
N GLN A 23 -1.83 2.33 -3.90
CA GLN A 23 -1.80 2.03 -5.32
C GLN A 23 -1.72 0.52 -5.57
N ILE A 24 -2.30 0.10 -6.69
CA ILE A 24 -2.28 -1.30 -7.11
C ILE A 24 -0.93 -1.62 -7.74
N GLU A 25 -0.26 -2.63 -7.21
CA GLU A 25 0.97 -3.20 -7.77
C GLU A 25 0.63 -4.10 -8.96
N TYR A 26 -0.33 -5.01 -8.79
CA TYR A 26 -0.80 -5.86 -9.86
C TYR A 26 -2.28 -6.26 -9.71
N ILE A 27 -2.87 -6.64 -10.83
CA ILE A 27 -4.18 -7.30 -10.90
C ILE A 27 -4.01 -8.61 -11.66
N LEU A 28 -4.51 -9.71 -11.08
CA LEU A 28 -4.40 -11.03 -11.67
C LEU A 28 -5.75 -11.73 -11.67
N GLY A 29 -6.22 -12.15 -12.84
CA GLY A 29 -7.42 -12.99 -12.96
C GLY A 29 -7.04 -14.45 -13.17
N GLN A 30 -7.36 -15.32 -12.21
CA GLN A 30 -7.11 -16.76 -12.35
C GLN A 30 -8.05 -17.60 -11.49
N LYS A 31 -8.28 -18.86 -11.89
CA LYS A 31 -9.02 -19.87 -11.10
C LYS A 31 -10.39 -19.38 -10.57
N GLY A 32 -11.05 -18.46 -11.30
CA GLY A 32 -12.37 -17.93 -10.95
C GLY A 32 -12.38 -16.75 -9.98
N TYR A 33 -11.21 -16.21 -9.60
CA TYR A 33 -11.08 -14.99 -8.80
C TYR A 33 -10.26 -13.91 -9.50
N ILE A 34 -10.47 -12.67 -9.06
CA ILE A 34 -9.62 -11.52 -9.35
C ILE A 34 -8.82 -11.22 -8.09
N GLU A 35 -7.50 -11.27 -8.18
CA GLU A 35 -6.58 -10.87 -7.13
C GLU A 35 -6.07 -9.47 -7.41
N LYS A 36 -6.09 -8.62 -6.38
CA LYS A 36 -5.52 -7.27 -6.40
C LYS A 36 -4.46 -7.21 -5.31
N ALA A 37 -3.23 -6.92 -5.68
CA ALA A 37 -2.17 -6.61 -4.75
C ALA A 37 -1.89 -5.12 -4.75
N TYR A 38 -1.72 -4.56 -3.56
CA TYR A 38 -1.38 -3.17 -3.34
C TYR A 38 0.09 -3.06 -2.94
N ASN A 39 0.70 -1.92 -3.22
CA ASN A 39 2.08 -1.62 -2.79
C ASN A 39 2.24 -1.73 -1.27
N SER A 40 1.13 -1.62 -0.52
CA SER A 40 1.11 -1.82 0.92
C SER A 40 1.37 -3.26 1.39
N GLY A 41 1.43 -4.23 0.45
CA GLY A 41 1.49 -5.66 0.75
C GLY A 41 0.12 -6.30 1.01
N LEU A 42 -0.95 -5.50 1.02
CA LEU A 42 -2.32 -6.00 1.05
C LEU A 42 -2.60 -6.78 -0.24
N VAL A 43 -3.04 -8.03 -0.11
CA VAL A 43 -3.48 -8.85 -1.24
C VAL A 43 -4.90 -9.30 -0.97
N THR A 44 -5.79 -8.99 -1.91
CA THR A 44 -7.22 -9.29 -1.81
C THR A 44 -7.66 -10.14 -3.00
N ARG A 45 -8.62 -11.04 -2.78
CA ARG A 45 -9.23 -11.87 -3.81
C ARG A 45 -10.73 -11.67 -3.80
N GLU A 46 -11.28 -11.41 -4.97
CA GLU A 46 -12.70 -11.22 -5.22
C GLU A 46 -13.18 -12.31 -6.18
N PHE A 47 -14.16 -13.09 -5.74
CA PHE A 47 -14.75 -14.19 -6.51
C PHE A 47 -16.04 -13.74 -7.19
N ARG A 48 -16.44 -14.44 -8.25
CA ARG A 48 -17.64 -14.12 -9.03
C ARG A 48 -18.93 -14.16 -8.21
N ASP A 49 -18.98 -14.96 -7.16
CA ASP A 49 -20.12 -15.09 -6.25
C ASP A 49 -20.22 -13.94 -5.23
N GLY A 50 -19.29 -12.98 -5.27
CA GLY A 50 -19.21 -11.86 -4.33
C GLY A 50 -18.38 -12.17 -3.08
N THR A 51 -17.80 -13.38 -2.97
CA THR A 51 -16.89 -13.70 -1.86
C THR A 51 -15.64 -12.84 -1.96
N PHE A 52 -15.25 -12.23 -0.83
CA PHE A 52 -14.04 -11.42 -0.72
C PHE A 52 -13.12 -11.98 0.36
N VAL A 53 -11.85 -12.18 0.04
CA VAL A 53 -10.85 -12.77 0.94
C VAL A 53 -9.60 -11.90 0.98
N ILE A 54 -9.10 -11.64 2.18
CA ILE A 54 -7.78 -11.04 2.39
C ILE A 54 -6.77 -12.17 2.49
N VAL A 55 -5.81 -12.20 1.56
CA VAL A 55 -4.77 -13.22 1.46
C VAL A 55 -3.54 -12.82 2.27
N SER A 56 -3.23 -11.52 2.27
CA SER A 56 -2.13 -10.92 3.02
C SER A 56 -2.60 -9.59 3.57
N GLU A 57 -2.27 -9.31 4.84
CA GLU A 57 -2.56 -8.04 5.49
C GLU A 57 -1.61 -6.93 5.02
N GLU A 58 -2.04 -5.69 5.24
CA GLU A 58 -1.23 -4.50 5.00
C GLU A 58 -0.03 -4.44 5.96
N LYS A 59 1.12 -4.03 5.44
CA LYS A 59 2.32 -3.80 6.26
C LYS A 59 2.18 -2.57 7.14
N THR A 60 2.94 -2.54 8.22
CA THR A 60 2.96 -1.36 9.11
C THR A 60 3.53 -0.13 8.39
N LEU A 61 3.07 1.07 8.75
CA LEU A 61 3.60 2.32 8.19
C LEU A 61 5.13 2.42 8.29
N SER A 62 5.72 1.91 9.37
CA SER A 62 7.18 1.89 9.56
C SER A 62 7.90 1.06 8.49
N GLN A 63 7.30 -0.06 8.07
CA GLN A 63 7.83 -0.89 6.98
C GLN A 63 7.61 -0.21 5.63
N LEU A 64 6.44 0.39 5.41
CA LEU A 64 6.12 1.11 4.18
C LEU A 64 7.04 2.31 3.95
N LEU A 65 7.39 3.05 5.00
CA LEU A 65 8.34 4.16 4.92
C LEU A 65 9.75 3.72 4.49
N LEU A 66 10.13 2.47 4.78
CA LEU A 66 11.43 1.90 4.42
C LEU A 66 11.43 1.33 2.98
N GLU A 67 10.34 0.71 2.56
CA GLU A 67 10.21 0.09 1.22
C GLU A 67 9.81 1.08 0.13
N ALA A 68 9.12 2.17 0.51
CA ALA A 68 8.71 3.23 -0.40
C ALA A 68 9.92 3.83 -1.16
N PRO A 69 9.87 3.92 -2.50
CA PRO A 69 10.90 4.59 -3.28
C PRO A 69 11.20 6.01 -2.76
N ASN A 70 12.46 6.45 -2.80
CA ASN A 70 12.82 7.81 -2.32
C ASN A 70 12.25 8.94 -3.19
N THR A 71 11.67 8.62 -4.35
CA THR A 71 11.19 9.57 -5.37
C THR A 71 9.69 9.87 -5.33
N ILE A 72 8.94 9.25 -4.42
CA ILE A 72 7.51 9.54 -4.14
C ILE A 72 7.38 10.57 -3.02
#